data_AF-A0AAV2JS18-F1
#
_entry.id   AF-A0AAV2JS18-F1
#
_cell.length_a   1.000
_cell.length_b   1.000
_cell.length_c   1.000
_cell.angle_alpha   90.00
_cell.angle_beta   90.00
_cell.angle_gamma   90.00
#
_symmetry.space_group_name_H-M   'P 1'
#
loop_
_entity.id
_entity.type
_entity.pdbx_description
1 polymer ?
#
loop_
_entity_poly.entity_id
_entity_poly.type
_entity_poly.pdbx_seq_one_letter_code
_entity_poly.pdbx_strand_id
1 'polypeptide(L)'
;MKTSSQVRLLLWKNWTLRKRQKIRFMVEILWPAVLFIGLVWLRSANPLYQQHECHFPNKAMPSAGILPWIQGIFCNANNPCFRQPTRAEGPGVVSNYNNSLLARFYADLQELVLKDTDVHQLRRIWTELSSFSDFMETIRHNPSSVSGRGLKVEDILKDDEVFTSYLLRDVHLTESVVYQLSNARIRLEQFAYGIPDLQLKDIACSQALMERFLIFPSRRGLHSVRNAMCALSQQSLQTIEDVLYANLDFFKIFRLI
;
A
#
# COMPACT_ATOMS: atom_id res chain seq x y z
N MET A 1 -31.68 -102.66 15.50
CA MET A 1 -30.49 -102.14 14.78
C MET A 1 -29.90 -101.00 15.60
N LYS A 2 -28.58 -100.99 15.85
CA LYS A 2 -27.95 -99.91 16.63
C LYS A 2 -27.95 -98.62 15.79
N THR A 3 -28.41 -97.51 16.37
CA THR A 3 -28.50 -96.19 15.71
C THR A 3 -27.18 -95.75 15.06
N SER A 4 -26.05 -96.08 15.69
CA SER A 4 -24.70 -95.86 15.15
C SER A 4 -24.47 -96.48 13.76
N SER A 5 -25.00 -97.68 13.51
CA SER A 5 -24.85 -98.35 12.21
C SER A 5 -25.66 -97.65 11.10
N GLN A 6 -26.84 -97.12 11.44
CA GLN A 6 -27.65 -96.33 10.50
C GLN A 6 -27.00 -94.98 10.17
N VAL A 7 -26.42 -94.30 11.17
CA VAL A 7 -25.66 -93.05 10.96
C VAL A 7 -24.45 -93.28 10.05
N ARG A 8 -23.70 -94.37 10.25
CA ARG A 8 -22.55 -94.69 9.40
C ARG A 8 -22.96 -94.92 7.95
N LEU A 9 -24.08 -95.61 7.72
CA LEU A 9 -24.61 -95.83 6.38
C LEU A 9 -25.06 -94.52 5.70
N LEU A 10 -25.68 -93.61 6.46
CA LEU A 10 -26.09 -92.29 5.96
C LEU A 10 -24.89 -91.41 5.59
N LEU A 11 -23.85 -91.37 6.43
CA LEU A 11 -22.60 -90.67 6.12
C LEU A 11 -21.92 -91.26 4.88
N TRP A 12 -21.87 -92.60 4.77
CA TRP A 12 -21.32 -93.28 3.60
C TRP A 12 -22.10 -92.95 2.32
N LYS A 13 -23.44 -92.93 2.39
CA LYS A 13 -24.29 -92.51 1.27
C LYS A 13 -23.98 -91.07 0.85
N ASN A 14 -23.95 -90.13 1.79
CA ASN A 14 -23.66 -88.72 1.52
C ASN A 14 -22.24 -88.51 0.95
N TRP A 15 -21.25 -89.22 1.50
CA TRP A 15 -19.89 -89.21 0.98
C TRP A 15 -19.79 -89.76 -0.45
N THR A 16 -20.43 -90.91 -0.69
CA THR A 16 -20.42 -91.55 -2.02
C THR A 16 -21.11 -90.67 -3.07
N LEU A 17 -22.20 -89.99 -2.69
CA LEU A 17 -22.89 -89.02 -3.54
C LEU A 17 -21.98 -87.84 -3.89
N ARG A 18 -21.30 -87.23 -2.91
CA ARG A 18 -20.33 -86.15 -3.15
C ARG A 18 -19.14 -86.62 -4.00
N LYS A 19 -18.62 -87.83 -3.77
CA LYS A 19 -17.51 -88.42 -4.53
C LYS A 19 -17.85 -88.65 -6.01
N ARG A 20 -19.10 -89.00 -6.32
CA ARG A 20 -19.58 -89.21 -7.70
C ARG A 20 -19.84 -87.88 -8.42
N GLN A 21 -20.22 -86.82 -7.70
CA GLN A 21 -20.48 -85.48 -8.25
C GLN A 21 -19.24 -84.56 -8.20
N LYS A 22 -18.16 -84.95 -8.89
CA LYS A 22 -16.85 -84.26 -8.85
C LYS A 22 -16.92 -82.76 -9.19
N ILE A 23 -17.73 -82.37 -10.18
CA ILE A 23 -17.87 -80.98 -10.62
C ILE A 23 -18.52 -80.11 -9.52
N ARG A 24 -19.63 -80.58 -8.95
CA ARG A 24 -20.36 -79.85 -7.89
C ARG A 24 -19.47 -79.66 -6.65
N PHE A 25 -18.73 -80.71 -6.26
CA PHE A 25 -17.79 -80.64 -5.15
C PHE A 25 -16.67 -79.63 -5.39
N MET A 26 -16.09 -79.58 -6.60
CA MET A 26 -15.08 -78.59 -6.95
C MET A 26 -15.62 -77.16 -6.89
N VAL A 27 -16.82 -76.90 -7.43
CA VAL A 27 -17.44 -75.58 -7.38
C VAL A 27 -17.75 -75.15 -5.94
N GLU A 28 -18.23 -76.07 -5.09
CA GLU A 28 -18.50 -75.80 -3.67
C GLU A 28 -17.25 -75.38 -2.88
N ILE A 29 -16.05 -75.84 -3.29
CA ILE A 29 -14.76 -75.45 -2.68
C ILE A 29 -14.16 -74.19 -3.34
N LEU A 30 -14.18 -74.12 -4.67
CA LEU A 30 -13.57 -73.01 -5.41
C LEU A 30 -14.35 -71.70 -5.26
N TRP A 31 -15.67 -71.77 -5.13
CA TRP A 31 -16.51 -70.57 -5.03
C TRP A 31 -16.17 -69.69 -3.82
N PRO A 32 -16.11 -70.22 -2.57
CA PRO A 32 -15.60 -69.45 -1.43
C PRO A 32 -14.17 -68.93 -1.64
N ALA A 33 -13.29 -69.73 -2.24
CA ALA A 33 -11.90 -69.34 -2.45
C ALA A 33 -11.77 -68.13 -3.38
N VAL A 34 -12.53 -68.10 -4.48
CA VAL A 34 -12.57 -66.95 -5.41
C VAL A 34 -13.13 -65.71 -4.71
N LEU A 35 -14.18 -65.85 -3.90
CA LEU A 35 -14.73 -64.73 -3.13
C LEU A 35 -13.69 -64.14 -2.15
N PHE A 36 -12.96 -64.98 -1.42
CA PHE A 36 -11.89 -64.52 -0.53
C PHE A 36 -10.74 -63.87 -1.28
N ILE A 37 -10.30 -64.42 -2.42
CA ILE A 37 -9.27 -63.81 -3.26
C ILE A 37 -9.74 -62.43 -3.75
N GLY A 38 -11.00 -62.30 -4.17
CA GLY A 38 -11.59 -61.01 -4.56
C GLY A 38 -11.57 -59.99 -3.42
N LEU A 39 -11.92 -60.40 -2.19
CA LEU A 39 -11.87 -59.54 -1.01
C LEU A 39 -10.44 -59.11 -0.65
N VAL A 40 -9.48 -60.02 -0.73
CA VAL A 40 -8.06 -59.71 -0.50
C VAL A 40 -7.54 -58.72 -1.55
N TRP A 41 -7.91 -58.91 -2.83
CA TRP A 41 -7.56 -57.99 -3.89
C TRP A 41 -8.18 -56.60 -3.66
N LEU A 42 -9.46 -56.54 -3.29
CA LEU A 42 -10.14 -55.28 -2.98
C LEU A 42 -9.52 -54.56 -1.78
N ARG A 43 -9.07 -55.30 -0.76
CA ARG A 43 -8.32 -54.75 0.37
C ARG A 43 -6.93 -54.27 -0.05
N SER A 44 -6.26 -54.97 -0.96
CA SER A 44 -4.95 -54.57 -1.47
C SER A 44 -5.04 -53.31 -2.34
N ALA A 45 -6.15 -53.12 -3.06
CA ALA A 45 -6.40 -51.94 -3.88
C ALA A 45 -6.76 -50.70 -3.05
N ASN A 46 -7.28 -50.88 -1.84
CA ASN A 46 -7.66 -49.81 -0.91
C ASN A 46 -6.79 -49.85 0.35
N PRO A 47 -5.51 -49.41 0.27
CA PRO A 47 -4.66 -49.32 1.45
C PRO A 47 -5.28 -48.38 2.48
N LEU A 48 -5.08 -48.70 3.77
CA LEU A 48 -5.51 -47.83 4.85
C LEU A 48 -4.67 -46.54 4.82
N TYR A 49 -5.34 -45.40 4.69
CA TYR A 49 -4.68 -44.11 4.75
C TYR A 49 -4.31 -43.80 6.21
N GLN A 50 -3.01 -43.86 6.54
CA GLN A 50 -2.53 -43.48 7.86
C GLN A 50 -2.36 -41.97 7.90
N GLN A 51 -3.15 -41.31 8.75
CA GLN A 51 -2.95 -39.91 9.09
C GLN A 51 -2.16 -39.83 10.40
N HIS A 52 -1.26 -38.86 10.48
CA HIS A 52 -0.61 -38.55 11.75
C HIS A 52 -1.59 -37.82 12.68
N GLU A 53 -1.25 -37.73 13.97
CA GLU A 53 -1.94 -36.83 14.89
C GLU A 53 -1.88 -35.41 14.33
N CYS A 54 -3.05 -34.83 14.08
CA CYS A 54 -3.22 -33.63 13.28
C CYS A 54 -3.59 -32.46 14.18
N HIS A 55 -2.72 -31.47 14.23
CA HIS A 55 -2.90 -30.26 14.99
C HIS A 55 -3.27 -29.11 14.05
N PHE A 56 -4.28 -28.34 14.44
CA PHE A 56 -4.80 -27.25 13.63
C PHE A 56 -4.60 -25.92 14.34
N PRO A 57 -4.12 -24.90 13.62
CA PRO A 57 -4.03 -23.56 14.16
C PRO A 57 -5.43 -23.01 14.41
N ASN A 58 -5.61 -22.30 15.53
CA ASN A 58 -6.87 -21.69 15.88
C ASN A 58 -7.26 -20.56 14.91
N LYS A 59 -8.56 -20.45 14.60
CA LYS A 59 -9.14 -19.35 13.84
C LYS A 59 -9.92 -18.45 14.77
N ALA A 60 -9.48 -17.20 14.91
CA ALA A 60 -10.19 -16.22 15.70
C ALA A 60 -11.52 -15.84 15.04
N MET A 61 -12.56 -15.65 15.84
CA MET A 61 -13.80 -15.03 15.39
C MET A 61 -13.65 -13.51 15.36
N PRO A 62 -14.48 -12.76 14.59
CA PRO A 62 -14.43 -11.31 14.56
C PRO A 62 -14.52 -10.63 15.95
N SER A 63 -15.18 -11.29 16.90
CA SER A 63 -15.31 -10.82 18.29
C SER A 63 -14.01 -10.78 19.07
N ALA A 64 -13.00 -11.58 18.69
CA ALA A 64 -11.67 -11.56 19.30
C ALA A 64 -10.75 -10.46 18.71
N GLY A 65 -11.23 -9.72 17.70
CA GLY A 65 -10.52 -8.67 16.99
C GLY A 65 -10.46 -8.91 15.49
N ILE A 66 -10.61 -7.84 14.72
CA ILE A 66 -10.60 -7.89 13.24
C ILE A 66 -9.26 -8.38 12.70
N LEU A 67 -8.14 -7.95 13.31
CA LEU A 67 -6.80 -8.34 12.87
C LEU A 67 -6.53 -9.85 13.07
N PRO A 68 -6.71 -10.44 14.28
CA PRO A 68 -6.63 -11.89 14.44
C PRO A 68 -7.57 -12.69 13.53
N TRP A 69 -8.77 -12.17 13.27
CA TRP A 69 -9.74 -12.80 12.38
C TRP A 69 -9.25 -12.85 10.92
N ILE A 70 -8.77 -11.72 10.39
CA ILE A 70 -8.18 -11.64 9.04
C ILE A 70 -6.94 -12.54 8.94
N GLN A 71 -6.06 -12.52 9.94
CA GLN A 71 -4.90 -13.43 9.99
C GLN A 71 -5.32 -14.90 9.93
N GLY A 72 -6.37 -15.29 10.65
CA GLY A 72 -6.93 -16.64 10.62
C GLY A 72 -7.45 -17.07 9.25
N ILE A 73 -8.07 -16.14 8.50
CA ILE A 73 -8.59 -16.41 7.15
C ILE A 73 -7.44 -16.53 6.15
N PHE A 74 -6.54 -15.55 6.10
CA PHE A 74 -5.52 -15.48 5.06
C PHE A 74 -4.34 -16.42 5.32
N CYS A 75 -3.85 -16.52 6.56
CA CYS A 75 -2.67 -17.34 6.85
C CYS A 75 -2.99 -18.85 6.90
N ASN A 76 -4.24 -19.24 7.18
CA ASN A 76 -4.65 -20.65 7.30
C ASN A 76 -5.92 -20.97 6.49
N ALA A 77 -6.03 -20.45 5.26
CA ALA A 77 -7.15 -20.72 4.37
C ALA A 77 -7.33 -22.22 4.08
N ASN A 78 -6.22 -22.92 3.81
CA ASN A 78 -6.21 -24.33 3.40
C ASN A 78 -6.22 -25.33 4.57
N ASN A 79 -6.35 -24.87 5.83
CA ASN A 79 -6.30 -25.69 7.04
C ASN A 79 -5.14 -26.72 7.02
N PRO A 80 -3.87 -26.27 6.98
CA PRO A 80 -2.74 -27.18 7.00
C PRO A 80 -2.74 -28.01 8.30
N CYS A 81 -2.47 -29.31 8.15
CA CYS A 81 -2.39 -30.27 9.23
C CYS A 81 -0.95 -30.37 9.74
N PHE A 82 -0.70 -30.00 11.00
CA PHE A 82 0.63 -30.09 11.60
C PHE A 82 0.79 -31.37 12.41
N ARG A 83 2.00 -31.95 12.41
CA ARG A 83 2.33 -33.14 13.22
C ARG A 83 2.56 -32.84 14.70
N GLN A 84 2.78 -31.58 15.04
CA GLN A 84 3.10 -31.12 16.38
C GLN A 84 2.07 -30.07 16.81
N PRO A 85 1.77 -29.98 18.12
CA PRO A 85 0.80 -29.03 18.63
C PRO A 85 1.20 -27.60 18.28
N THR A 86 0.22 -26.84 17.80
CA THR A 86 0.44 -25.42 17.50
C THR A 86 0.58 -24.63 18.81
N ARG A 87 1.23 -23.47 18.78
CA ARG A 87 1.48 -22.69 20.01
C ARG A 87 0.20 -22.35 20.75
N ALA A 88 -0.89 -22.09 20.03
CA ALA A 88 -2.18 -21.76 20.63
C ALA A 88 -2.95 -22.96 21.22
N GLU A 89 -2.48 -24.20 21.02
CA GLU A 89 -3.04 -25.36 21.72
C GLU A 89 -2.48 -25.52 23.14
N GLY A 90 -1.37 -24.83 23.45
CA GLY A 90 -0.80 -24.78 24.79
C GLY A 90 -1.60 -23.88 25.74
N PRO A 91 -1.58 -24.16 27.06
CA PRO A 91 -2.27 -23.33 28.04
C PRO A 91 -1.67 -21.91 28.07
N GLY A 92 -2.54 -20.89 28.09
CA GLY A 92 -2.15 -19.48 28.26
C GLY A 92 -1.71 -18.74 26.98
N VAL A 93 -1.66 -19.41 25.82
CA VAL A 93 -1.33 -18.78 24.54
C VAL A 93 -2.51 -18.86 23.60
N VAL A 94 -2.99 -17.71 23.11
CA VAL A 94 -4.19 -17.65 22.24
C VAL A 94 -3.83 -17.37 20.78
N SER A 95 -2.68 -16.75 20.48
CA SER A 95 -2.32 -16.37 19.11
C SER A 95 -1.15 -17.18 18.56
N ASN A 96 -1.37 -17.82 17.41
CA ASN A 96 -0.31 -18.45 16.62
C ASN A 96 0.53 -17.44 15.81
N TYR A 97 0.08 -16.18 15.68
CA TYR A 97 0.58 -15.21 14.69
C TYR A 97 1.35 -14.02 15.26
N ASN A 98 1.75 -14.06 16.54
CA ASN A 98 2.33 -12.92 17.24
C ASN A 98 3.63 -12.37 16.58
N ASN A 99 4.33 -13.18 15.78
CA ASN A 99 5.54 -12.80 15.03
C ASN A 99 5.31 -12.67 13.52
N SER A 100 4.06 -12.63 13.06
CA SER A 100 3.76 -12.40 11.64
C SER A 100 4.12 -10.97 11.23
N LEU A 101 4.51 -10.78 9.96
CA LEU A 101 4.80 -9.46 9.40
C LEU A 101 3.63 -8.49 9.61
N LEU A 102 2.40 -8.98 9.47
CA LEU A 102 1.19 -8.18 9.66
C LEU A 102 0.99 -7.77 11.12
N ALA A 103 1.29 -8.66 12.08
CA ALA A 103 1.22 -8.31 13.51
C ALA A 103 2.26 -7.25 13.88
N ARG A 104 3.50 -7.38 13.36
CA ARG A 104 4.56 -6.38 13.56
C ARG A 104 4.21 -5.04 12.94
N PHE A 105 3.80 -5.04 11.67
CA PHE A 105 3.38 -3.84 10.97
C PHE A 105 2.24 -3.12 11.71
N TYR A 106 1.26 -3.86 12.23
CA TYR A 106 0.19 -3.26 13.01
C TYR A 106 0.68 -2.65 14.32
N ALA A 107 1.59 -3.32 15.03
CA ALA A 107 2.20 -2.79 16.24
C ALA A 107 3.03 -1.52 15.94
N ASP A 108 3.83 -1.54 14.88
CA ASP A 108 4.64 -0.40 14.43
C ASP A 108 3.75 0.78 14.02
N LEU A 109 2.67 0.53 13.27
CA LEU A 109 1.68 1.56 12.92
C LEU A 109 0.99 2.11 14.16
N GLN A 110 0.59 1.26 15.10
CA GLN A 110 -0.05 1.68 16.32
C GLN A 110 0.90 2.55 17.16
N GLU A 111 2.18 2.19 17.22
CA GLU A 111 3.20 2.99 17.91
C GLU A 111 3.43 4.34 17.21
N LEU A 112 3.55 4.35 15.88
CA LEU A 112 3.70 5.58 15.08
C LEU A 112 2.48 6.50 15.18
N VAL A 113 1.27 5.94 15.20
CA VAL A 113 0.02 6.70 15.28
C VAL A 113 -0.26 7.19 16.71
N LEU A 114 0.15 6.45 17.75
CA LEU A 114 -0.08 6.84 19.14
C LEU A 114 1.05 7.69 19.73
N LYS A 115 2.14 7.91 18.98
CA LYS A 115 3.21 8.84 19.38
C LYS A 115 2.73 10.28 19.12
N ASP A 116 2.11 10.87 20.15
CA ASP A 116 1.44 12.18 20.17
C ASP A 116 2.18 13.33 19.46
N THR A 117 3.52 13.30 19.40
CA THR A 117 4.31 14.37 18.77
C THR A 117 4.09 14.48 17.27
N ASP A 118 3.84 13.36 16.60
CA ASP A 118 3.79 13.30 15.13
C ASP A 118 2.35 13.49 14.63
N VAL A 119 1.35 13.15 15.44
CA VAL A 119 -0.07 13.35 15.12
C VAL A 119 -0.43 14.84 15.10
N HIS A 120 0.12 15.65 16.00
CA HIS A 120 -0.09 17.10 15.98
C HIS A 120 0.54 17.75 14.74
N GLN A 121 1.72 17.29 14.32
CA GLN A 121 2.35 17.75 13.09
C GLN A 121 1.55 17.32 11.85
N LEU A 122 1.14 16.05 11.77
CA LEU A 122 0.32 15.55 10.66
C LEU A 122 -1.03 16.26 10.59
N ARG A 123 -1.66 16.52 11.74
CA ARG A 123 -2.90 17.30 11.80
C ARG A 123 -2.69 18.74 11.35
N ARG A 124 -1.59 19.38 11.75
CA ARG A 124 -1.22 20.73 11.31
C ARG A 124 -1.00 20.78 9.80
N ILE A 125 -0.23 19.83 9.27
CA ILE A 125 0.02 19.70 7.83
C ILE A 125 -1.29 19.47 7.09
N TRP A 126 -2.17 18.59 7.60
CA TRP A 126 -3.48 18.35 7.00
C TRP A 126 -4.35 19.61 6.96
N THR A 127 -4.38 20.38 8.06
CA THR A 127 -5.12 21.65 8.10
C THR A 127 -4.54 22.70 7.15
N GLU A 128 -3.21 22.82 7.08
CA GLU A 128 -2.52 23.76 6.17
C GLU A 128 -2.70 23.33 4.70
N LEU A 129 -2.79 22.03 4.41
CA LEU A 129 -3.06 21.50 3.07
C LEU A 129 -4.53 21.72 2.65
N SER A 130 -5.48 21.51 3.57
CA SER A 130 -6.90 21.74 3.30
C SER A 130 -7.21 23.21 3.02
N SER A 131 -6.61 24.14 3.78
CA SER A 131 -6.82 25.58 3.54
C SER A 131 -6.26 26.01 2.18
N PHE A 132 -5.12 25.45 1.77
CA PHE A 132 -4.59 25.69 0.44
C PHE A 132 -5.48 25.12 -0.67
N SER A 133 -6.04 23.92 -0.49
CA SER A 133 -6.99 23.33 -1.44
C SER A 133 -8.21 24.23 -1.63
N ASP A 134 -8.81 24.70 -0.54
CA ASP A 134 -9.98 25.58 -0.57
C ASP A 134 -9.66 26.92 -1.27
N PHE A 135 -8.46 27.46 -1.05
CA PHE A 135 -8.01 28.65 -1.75
C PHE A 135 -7.79 28.43 -3.24
N MET A 136 -7.15 27.32 -3.63
CA MET A 136 -6.95 26.99 -5.04
C MET A 136 -8.29 26.82 -5.76
N GLU A 137 -9.27 26.22 -5.11
CA GLU A 137 -10.65 26.14 -5.61
C GLU A 137 -11.28 27.53 -5.73
N THR A 138 -11.09 28.40 -4.73
CA THR A 138 -11.58 29.78 -4.74
C THR A 138 -11.00 30.61 -5.88
N ILE A 139 -9.68 30.52 -6.14
CA ILE A 139 -9.04 31.21 -7.26
C ILE A 139 -9.61 30.69 -8.58
N ARG A 140 -9.76 29.37 -8.72
CA ARG A 140 -10.23 28.74 -9.95
C ARG A 140 -11.66 29.17 -10.31
N HIS A 141 -12.53 29.29 -9.31
CA HIS A 141 -13.92 29.70 -9.52
C HIS A 141 -14.11 31.22 -9.57
N ASN A 142 -13.37 32.00 -8.77
CA ASN A 142 -13.48 33.45 -8.72
C ASN A 142 -12.10 34.13 -8.62
N PRO A 143 -11.37 34.27 -9.75
CA PRO A 143 -10.03 34.85 -9.77
C PRO A 143 -10.01 36.34 -9.40
N SER A 144 -11.15 37.02 -9.51
CA SER A 144 -11.26 38.45 -9.15
C SER A 144 -11.14 38.70 -7.64
N SER A 145 -11.40 37.70 -6.80
CA SER A 145 -11.35 37.80 -5.33
C SER A 145 -9.93 38.03 -4.79
N VAL A 146 -8.91 37.60 -5.53
CA VAL A 146 -7.48 37.74 -5.17
C VAL A 146 -6.78 38.86 -5.97
N SER A 147 -7.53 39.54 -6.84
CA SER A 147 -6.99 40.58 -7.72
C SER A 147 -6.43 41.75 -6.90
N GLY A 148 -5.14 42.04 -7.09
CA GLY A 148 -4.45 43.13 -6.41
C GLY A 148 -3.97 42.83 -4.98
N ARG A 149 -4.27 41.66 -4.41
CA ARG A 149 -3.79 41.26 -3.08
C ARG A 149 -2.30 40.92 -3.08
N GLY A 150 -1.79 40.36 -4.18
CA GLY A 150 -0.38 40.24 -4.56
C GLY A 150 0.55 39.60 -3.51
N LEU A 151 1.13 38.43 -3.81
CA LEU A 151 2.01 37.72 -2.85
C LEU A 151 3.47 38.18 -2.99
N LYS A 152 4.06 38.72 -1.92
CA LYS A 152 5.44 39.21 -1.95
C LYS A 152 6.43 38.05 -2.16
N VAL A 153 7.41 38.21 -3.05
CA VAL A 153 8.40 37.17 -3.36
C VAL A 153 9.25 36.81 -2.13
N GLU A 154 9.63 37.78 -1.30
CA GLU A 154 10.39 37.53 -0.07
C GLU A 154 9.62 36.66 0.93
N ASP A 155 8.30 36.84 1.04
CA ASP A 155 7.48 36.14 2.04
C ASP A 155 7.28 34.64 1.71
N ILE A 156 7.59 34.22 0.48
CA ILE A 156 7.45 32.83 0.01
C ILE A 156 8.79 32.08 -0.06
N LEU A 157 9.90 32.76 0.16
CA LEU A 157 11.24 32.16 0.16
C LEU A 157 11.58 31.60 1.54
N LYS A 158 12.49 30.61 1.56
CA LYS A 158 13.14 30.15 2.79
C LYS A 158 13.93 31.28 3.46
N ASP A 159 14.07 31.19 4.79
CA ASP A 159 14.75 32.22 5.61
C ASP A 159 16.29 32.17 5.52
N ASP A 160 16.85 31.28 4.72
CA ASP A 160 18.30 31.03 4.61
C ASP A 160 19.01 31.94 3.60
N GLU A 161 18.30 32.90 2.99
CA GLU A 161 18.83 33.88 2.02
C GLU A 161 19.62 33.25 0.85
N VAL A 162 19.37 31.97 0.52
CA VAL A 162 20.09 31.24 -0.52
C VAL A 162 19.78 31.81 -1.91
N PHE A 163 18.51 32.15 -2.17
CA PHE A 163 18.11 32.73 -3.45
C PHE A 163 18.67 34.13 -3.68
N THR A 164 18.60 35.00 -2.67
CA THR A 164 19.10 36.38 -2.75
C THR A 164 20.63 36.40 -2.89
N SER A 165 21.34 35.54 -2.16
CA SER A 165 22.80 35.42 -2.28
C SER A 165 23.25 34.87 -3.63
N TYR A 166 22.53 33.89 -4.21
CA TYR A 166 22.77 33.38 -5.56
C TYR A 166 22.62 34.48 -6.63
N LEU A 167 21.56 35.29 -6.55
CA LEU A 167 21.35 36.39 -7.50
C LEU A 167 22.47 37.45 -7.44
N LEU A 168 23.03 37.71 -6.26
CA LEU A 168 24.11 38.67 -6.07
C LEU A 168 25.47 38.12 -6.50
N ARG A 169 25.78 36.86 -6.14
CA ARG A 169 27.13 36.29 -6.29
C ARG A 169 27.34 35.58 -7.62
N ASP A 170 26.38 34.78 -8.06
CA ASP A 170 26.53 33.90 -9.22
C ASP A 170 25.97 34.54 -10.49
N VAL A 171 24.81 35.20 -10.37
CA VAL A 171 24.18 35.94 -11.49
C VAL A 171 24.75 37.35 -11.63
N HIS A 172 25.45 37.85 -10.61
CA HIS A 172 26.05 39.19 -10.59
C HIS A 172 25.04 40.34 -10.78
N LEU A 173 23.82 40.19 -10.25
CA LEU A 173 22.84 41.28 -10.23
C LEU A 173 23.20 42.32 -9.17
N THR A 174 22.90 43.59 -9.45
CA THR A 174 23.07 44.67 -8.47
C THR A 174 22.09 44.53 -7.29
N GLU A 175 22.50 44.95 -6.09
CA GLU A 175 21.65 44.93 -4.88
C GLU A 175 20.29 45.62 -5.10
N SER A 176 20.27 46.72 -5.85
CA SER A 176 19.02 47.42 -6.18
C SER A 176 18.04 46.58 -7.01
N VAL A 177 18.54 45.75 -7.92
CA VAL A 177 17.70 44.85 -8.75
C VAL A 177 17.16 43.71 -7.90
N VAL A 178 18.02 43.10 -7.07
CA VAL A 178 17.62 42.02 -6.17
C VAL A 178 16.58 42.50 -5.17
N TYR A 179 16.76 43.68 -4.58
CA TYR A 179 15.77 44.29 -3.68
C TYR A 179 14.41 44.54 -4.35
N GLN A 180 14.40 45.05 -5.59
CA GLN A 180 13.15 45.29 -6.32
C GLN A 180 12.46 43.97 -6.70
N LEU A 181 13.23 42.91 -6.96
CA LEU A 181 12.71 41.58 -7.27
C LEU A 181 12.16 40.86 -6.03
N SER A 182 12.87 40.88 -4.90
CA SER A 182 12.40 40.28 -3.65
C SER A 182 11.16 40.98 -3.07
N ASN A 183 11.07 42.30 -3.26
CA ASN A 183 9.91 43.09 -2.86
C ASN A 183 8.80 43.17 -3.92
N ALA A 184 8.95 42.50 -5.06
CA ALA A 184 7.88 42.39 -6.03
C ALA A 184 6.74 41.52 -5.48
N ARG A 185 5.51 41.78 -5.92
CA ARG A 185 4.33 40.98 -5.57
C ARG A 185 3.83 40.22 -6.79
N ILE A 186 3.58 38.93 -6.64
CA ILE A 186 3.07 38.04 -7.67
C ILE A 186 1.54 38.16 -7.76
N ARG A 187 1.04 38.34 -8.97
CA ARG A 187 -0.40 38.37 -9.30
C ARG A 187 -0.97 36.97 -9.39
N LEU A 188 -1.51 36.48 -8.27
CA LEU A 188 -2.07 35.13 -8.15
C LEU A 188 -3.23 34.89 -9.13
N GLU A 189 -3.95 35.94 -9.52
CA GLU A 189 -5.05 35.85 -10.50
C GLU A 189 -4.60 35.31 -11.87
N GLN A 190 -3.33 35.50 -12.24
CA GLN A 190 -2.81 35.02 -13.52
C GLN A 190 -2.47 33.53 -13.51
N PHE A 191 -2.41 32.90 -12.33
CA PHE A 191 -2.07 31.49 -12.14
C PHE A 191 -3.31 30.61 -11.85
N ALA A 192 -4.52 31.18 -11.95
CA ALA A 192 -5.79 30.50 -11.66
C ALA A 192 -6.03 29.22 -12.49
N TYR A 193 -5.46 29.17 -13.70
CA TYR A 193 -5.60 28.05 -14.63
C TYR A 193 -4.31 27.24 -14.79
N GLY A 194 -3.36 27.40 -13.85
CA GLY A 194 -2.04 26.77 -13.88
C GLY A 194 -0.92 27.72 -14.28
N ILE A 195 0.31 27.19 -14.35
CA ILE A 195 1.48 27.93 -14.80
C ILE A 195 1.39 28.08 -16.33
N PRO A 196 1.44 29.30 -16.87
CA PRO A 196 1.39 29.50 -18.31
C PRO A 196 2.65 28.95 -18.99
N ASP A 197 2.50 28.36 -20.18
CA ASP A 197 3.61 27.85 -21.01
C ASP A 197 4.37 29.02 -21.67
N LEU A 198 5.09 29.78 -20.84
CA LEU A 198 5.86 30.96 -21.23
C LEU A 198 7.27 30.81 -20.66
N GLN A 199 8.29 31.07 -21.49
CA GLN A 199 9.65 31.07 -21.00
C GLN A 199 9.91 32.33 -20.18
N LEU A 200 10.70 32.21 -19.10
CA LEU A 200 11.03 33.36 -18.25
C LEU A 200 11.68 34.50 -19.04
N LYS A 201 12.38 34.21 -20.14
CA LYS A 201 12.98 35.21 -21.03
C LYS A 201 11.94 36.07 -21.76
N ASP A 202 10.83 35.49 -22.19
CA ASP A 202 9.76 36.23 -22.86
C ASP A 202 9.08 37.19 -21.87
N ILE A 203 8.93 36.76 -20.61
CA ILE A 203 8.42 37.59 -19.51
C ILE A 203 9.45 38.67 -19.13
N ALA A 204 10.74 38.31 -19.03
CA ALA A 204 11.81 39.21 -18.63
C ALA A 204 12.08 40.34 -19.62
N CYS A 205 11.90 40.08 -20.92
CA CYS A 205 12.15 41.06 -21.98
C CYS A 205 10.90 41.90 -22.35
N SER A 206 9.70 41.49 -21.97
CA SER A 206 8.46 42.22 -22.27
C SER A 206 7.91 42.95 -21.05
N GLN A 207 7.78 44.28 -21.16
CA GLN A 207 7.19 45.09 -20.09
C GLN A 207 5.74 44.68 -19.78
N ALA A 208 4.93 44.43 -20.82
CA ALA A 208 3.53 44.07 -20.64
C ALA A 208 3.36 42.72 -19.92
N LEU A 209 4.22 41.74 -20.22
CA LEU A 209 4.18 40.43 -19.55
C LEU A 209 4.71 40.52 -18.11
N MET A 210 5.78 41.29 -17.89
CA MET A 210 6.31 41.51 -16.55
C MET A 210 5.29 42.20 -15.63
N GLU A 211 4.57 43.23 -16.10
CA GLU A 211 3.49 43.91 -15.35
C GLU A 211 2.25 43.02 -15.14
N ARG A 212 2.03 42.05 -16.04
CA ARG A 212 0.94 41.09 -15.95
C ARG A 212 1.14 40.09 -14.82
N PHE A 213 2.36 39.62 -14.57
CA PHE A 213 2.63 38.63 -13.52
C PHE A 213 3.17 39.23 -12.21
N LEU A 214 3.89 40.35 -12.28
CA LEU A 214 4.56 40.96 -11.14
C LEU A 214 4.15 42.43 -10.94
N ILE A 215 3.95 42.81 -9.69
CA ILE A 215 3.72 44.18 -9.25
C ILE A 215 4.98 44.66 -8.53
N PHE A 216 5.68 45.61 -9.13
CA PHE A 216 6.88 46.20 -8.52
C PHE A 216 6.52 47.39 -7.63
N PRO A 217 7.28 47.62 -6.53
CA PRO A 217 7.05 48.75 -5.65
C PRO A 217 7.36 50.10 -6.31
N SER A 218 8.18 50.12 -7.37
CA SER A 218 8.50 51.34 -8.12
C SER A 218 8.55 51.11 -9.63
N ARG A 219 8.09 52.09 -10.42
CA ARG A 219 8.18 52.03 -11.90
C ARG A 219 9.62 51.98 -12.40
N ARG A 220 10.56 52.66 -11.72
CA ARG A 220 11.99 52.59 -12.03
C ARG A 220 12.56 51.19 -11.74
N GLY A 221 12.08 50.55 -10.67
CA GLY A 221 12.45 49.18 -10.32
C GLY A 221 12.07 48.18 -11.40
N LEU A 222 10.86 48.31 -11.97
CA LEU A 222 10.44 47.48 -13.10
C LEU A 222 11.41 47.59 -14.28
N HIS A 223 11.76 48.81 -14.69
CA HIS A 223 12.69 49.01 -15.81
C HIS A 223 14.10 48.47 -15.49
N SER A 224 14.55 48.64 -14.23
CA SER A 224 15.85 48.12 -13.78
C SER A 224 15.90 46.59 -13.82
N VAL A 225 14.86 45.92 -13.30
CA VAL A 225 14.76 44.46 -13.28
C VAL A 225 14.61 43.93 -14.70
N ARG A 226 13.75 44.52 -15.53
CA ARG A 226 13.59 44.14 -16.94
C ARG A 226 14.90 44.23 -17.71
N ASN A 227 15.63 45.35 -17.59
CA ASN A 227 16.88 45.55 -18.32
C ASN A 227 17.98 44.58 -17.85
N ALA A 228 18.05 44.30 -16.55
CA ALA A 228 19.02 43.34 -15.99
C ALA A 228 18.68 41.89 -16.37
N MET A 229 17.41 41.48 -16.20
CA MET A 229 16.97 40.11 -16.46
C MET A 229 16.93 39.79 -17.96
N CYS A 230 16.55 40.74 -18.83
CA CYS A 230 16.54 40.54 -20.28
C CYS A 230 17.96 40.44 -20.89
N ALA A 231 18.97 41.02 -20.23
CA ALA A 231 20.36 40.88 -20.65
C ALA A 231 20.94 39.49 -20.39
N LEU A 232 20.29 38.68 -19.53
CA LEU A 232 20.74 37.33 -19.20
C LEU A 232 20.47 36.33 -20.32
N SER A 233 21.28 35.28 -20.36
CA SER A 233 21.07 34.18 -21.30
C SER A 233 19.83 33.36 -20.92
N GLN A 234 19.26 32.64 -21.88
CA GLN A 234 18.12 31.73 -21.63
C GLN A 234 18.46 30.68 -20.56
N GLN A 235 19.67 30.11 -20.62
CA GLN A 235 20.12 29.09 -19.67
C GLN A 235 20.25 29.66 -18.26
N SER A 236 20.81 30.87 -18.13
CA SER A 236 20.94 31.53 -16.83
C SER A 236 19.57 31.83 -16.21
N LEU A 237 18.59 32.24 -17.01
CA LEU A 237 17.21 32.47 -16.56
C LEU A 237 16.52 31.18 -16.13
N GLN A 238 16.73 30.06 -16.84
CA GLN A 238 16.23 28.75 -16.42
C GLN A 238 16.85 28.31 -15.09
N THR A 239 18.16 28.49 -14.91
CA THR A 239 18.80 28.17 -13.63
C THR A 239 18.28 29.06 -12.50
N ILE A 240 17.99 30.33 -12.75
CA ILE A 240 17.33 31.21 -11.76
C ILE A 240 15.95 30.67 -11.40
N GLU A 241 15.17 30.22 -12.38
CA GLU A 241 13.85 29.61 -12.17
C GLU A 241 13.95 28.33 -11.33
N ASP A 242 14.90 27.45 -11.63
CA ASP A 242 15.15 26.23 -10.86
C ASP A 242 15.56 26.52 -9.41
N VAL A 243 16.47 27.48 -9.22
CA VAL A 243 16.94 27.89 -7.88
C VAL A 243 15.81 28.60 -7.12
N LEU A 244 14.95 29.36 -7.79
CA LEU A 244 13.76 29.94 -7.19
C LEU A 244 12.85 28.82 -6.67
N TYR A 245 12.50 27.83 -7.51
CA TYR A 245 11.64 26.71 -7.12
C TYR A 245 12.22 25.87 -5.99
N ALA A 246 13.53 25.65 -5.96
CA ALA A 246 14.20 24.91 -4.88
C ALA A 246 14.17 25.65 -3.51
N ASN A 247 14.02 26.99 -3.55
CA ASN A 247 14.02 27.85 -2.37
C ASN A 247 12.63 28.37 -1.96
N LEU A 248 11.56 27.94 -2.64
CA LEU A 248 10.20 28.22 -2.19
C LEU A 248 9.85 27.42 -0.94
N ASP A 249 9.22 28.09 0.02
CA ASP A 249 8.63 27.46 1.20
C ASP A 249 7.10 27.42 1.07
N PHE A 250 6.58 26.26 0.66
CA PHE A 250 5.15 26.03 0.50
C PHE A 250 4.36 26.25 1.79
N PHE A 251 4.95 26.02 2.97
CA PHE A 251 4.25 26.24 4.24
C PHE A 251 4.03 27.72 4.54
N LYS A 252 4.95 28.59 4.11
CA LYS A 252 4.75 30.05 4.20
C LYS A 252 3.64 30.49 3.24
N ILE A 253 3.64 29.95 2.02
CA ILE A 253 2.57 30.19 1.04
C ILE A 253 1.21 29.84 1.65
N PHE A 254 1.08 28.67 2.27
CA PHE A 254 -0.18 28.21 2.89
C PHE A 254 -0.67 29.09 4.06
N ARG A 255 0.21 29.83 4.72
CA ARG A 255 -0.17 30.73 5.84
C ARG A 255 -0.54 32.15 5.42
N LEU A 256 -0.05 32.58 4.26
CA LEU A 256 -0.28 33.94 3.73
C LEU A 256 -1.58 34.05 2.94
N ILE A 257 -2.25 32.92 2.76
CA ILE A 257 -3.46 32.69 1.99
C ILE A 257 -4.62 32.42 2.95
#